data_AF-A0A4Q6EWS1-F1
#
_entry.id   AF-A0A4Q6EWS1-F1
#
_cell.length_a   1.000
_cell.length_b   1.000
_cell.length_c   1.000
_cell.angle_alpha   90.00
_cell.angle_beta   90.00
_cell.angle_gamma   90.00
#
_symmetry.space_group_name_H-M   'P 1'
#
loop_
_entity.id
_entity.type
_entity.pdbx_description
1 polymer ?
#
loop_
_entity_poly.entity_id
_entity_poly.type
_entity_poly.pdbx_seq_one_letter_code
_entity_poly.pdbx_strand_id
1 'polypeptide(L)'
;MKTFFLLMAAFLFASACTDGDKTILFECEQNTGEACNKIGKKREGAEAIKFFRRACDLDNTNGCVNLGERIKLSDRPEALRVLKKACDRGNTDGCVKFAELMQAGG
;
A
#
# COMPACT_ATOMS: atom_id res chain seq x y z
N MET A 1 26.92 -20.86 35.56
CA MET A 1 25.57 -20.24 35.55
C MET A 1 25.49 -18.89 34.81
N LYS A 2 26.56 -18.09 34.70
CA LYS A 2 26.55 -16.83 33.90
C LYS A 2 26.66 -17.04 32.38
N THR A 3 27.38 -18.08 31.94
CA THR A 3 27.58 -18.41 30.51
C THR A 3 26.33 -18.94 29.83
N PHE A 4 25.41 -19.56 30.57
CA PHE A 4 24.14 -20.07 30.03
C PHE A 4 23.16 -18.93 29.68
N PHE A 5 23.18 -17.83 30.46
CA PHE A 5 22.38 -16.63 30.18
C PHE A 5 22.86 -15.87 28.94
N LEU A 6 24.17 -15.88 28.67
CA LEU A 6 24.75 -15.20 27.50
C LEU A 6 24.41 -15.90 26.17
N LEU A 7 24.19 -17.22 26.18
CA LEU A 7 23.83 -18.00 24.98
C LEU A 7 22.35 -17.86 24.60
N MET A 8 21.44 -17.68 25.57
CA MET A 8 20.03 -17.38 25.26
C MET A 8 19.83 -15.98 24.65
N ALA A 9 20.66 -15.00 25.02
CA ALA A 9 20.60 -13.67 24.44
C ALA A 9 20.96 -13.68 22.94
N ALA A 10 21.97 -14.44 22.52
CA ALA A 10 22.37 -14.55 21.12
C ALA A 10 21.28 -15.17 20.22
N PHE A 11 20.48 -16.11 20.75
CA PHE A 11 19.36 -16.70 20.02
C PHE A 11 18.19 -15.75 19.82
N LEU A 12 17.91 -14.86 20.78
CA LEU A 12 16.86 -13.83 20.63
C LEU A 12 17.20 -12.80 19.54
N PHE A 13 18.49 -12.51 19.33
CA PHE A 13 18.92 -11.59 18.26
C PHE A 13 18.93 -12.24 16.87
N ALA A 14 19.09 -13.56 16.76
CA ALA A 14 19.06 -14.26 15.47
C ALA A 14 17.64 -14.35 14.86
N SER A 15 16.59 -14.43 15.70
CA SER A 15 15.19 -14.35 15.25
C SER A 15 14.77 -12.95 14.77
N ALA A 16 15.61 -11.93 14.99
CA ALA A 16 15.38 -10.56 14.54
C ALA A 16 15.91 -10.29 13.12
N CYS A 17 16.22 -11.32 12.33
CA CYS A 17 16.20 -11.24 10.87
C CYS A 17 14.75 -11.05 10.40
N THR A 18 14.16 -9.91 10.76
CA THR A 18 12.85 -9.51 10.27
C THR A 18 13.02 -9.14 8.81
N ASP A 19 12.61 -10.07 7.96
CA ASP A 19 12.32 -9.79 6.57
C ASP A 19 11.25 -8.69 6.60
N GLY A 20 11.66 -7.42 6.48
CA GLY A 20 10.82 -6.27 6.79
C GLY A 20 9.54 -6.22 5.97
N ASP A 21 9.48 -6.97 4.88
CA ASP A 21 8.29 -7.21 4.07
C ASP A 21 7.24 -8.09 4.76
N LYS A 22 7.65 -9.09 5.57
CA LYS A 22 6.72 -9.99 6.30
C LYS A 22 5.96 -9.24 7.39
N THR A 23 6.61 -8.32 8.10
CA THR A 23 5.95 -7.49 9.11
C THR A 23 4.90 -6.58 8.49
N ILE A 24 5.24 -5.90 7.38
CA ILE A 24 4.30 -4.99 6.69
C ILE A 24 3.15 -5.79 6.05
N LEU A 25 3.41 -7.02 5.57
CA LEU A 25 2.37 -7.90 5.05
C LEU A 25 1.34 -8.25 6.13
N PHE A 26 1.81 -8.68 7.31
CA PHE A 26 0.94 -8.96 8.44
C PHE A 26 0.11 -7.74 8.86
N GLU A 27 0.71 -6.55 8.90
CA GLU A 27 -0.03 -5.31 9.21
C GLU A 27 -1.10 -4.95 8.16
N CYS A 28 -0.84 -5.22 6.88
CA CYS A 28 -1.85 -5.06 5.84
C CYS A 28 -3.01 -6.05 6.02
N GLU A 29 -2.71 -7.30 6.42
CA GLU A 29 -3.72 -8.32 6.73
C GLU A 29 -4.59 -7.94 7.94
N GLN A 30 -4.02 -7.20 8.90
CA GLN A 30 -4.74 -6.62 10.03
C GLN A 30 -5.55 -5.35 9.69
N ASN A 31 -5.85 -5.13 8.39
CA ASN A 31 -6.68 -4.04 7.88
C ASN A 31 -6.10 -2.63 8.08
N THR A 32 -4.77 -2.51 8.06
CA THR A 32 -4.11 -1.20 8.11
C THR A 32 -3.86 -0.67 6.70
N GLY A 33 -4.66 0.31 6.26
CA GLY A 33 -4.56 0.86 4.90
C GLY A 33 -3.17 1.42 4.56
N GLU A 34 -2.47 2.00 5.54
CA GLU A 34 -1.10 2.49 5.37
C GLU A 34 -0.09 1.37 5.10
N ALA A 35 -0.20 0.25 5.83
CA ALA A 35 0.66 -0.91 5.60
C ALA A 35 0.43 -1.50 4.21
N CYS A 36 -0.83 -1.62 3.78
CA CYS A 36 -1.17 -2.07 2.44
C CYS A 36 -0.62 -1.14 1.34
N ASN A 37 -0.69 0.18 1.54
CA ASN A 37 -0.09 1.15 0.62
C ASN A 37 1.45 0.99 0.56
N LYS A 38 2.09 0.79 1.72
CA LYS A 38 3.54 0.65 1.83
C LYS A 38 4.05 -0.61 1.14
N ILE A 39 3.41 -1.77 1.35
CA ILE A 39 3.81 -3.02 0.69
C ILE A 39 3.50 -2.98 -0.81
N GLY A 40 2.38 -2.36 -1.22
CA GLY A 40 2.05 -2.17 -2.64
C GLY A 40 3.14 -1.43 -3.43
N LYS A 41 3.82 -0.46 -2.81
CA LYS A 41 4.97 0.25 -3.41
C LYS A 41 6.20 -0.63 -3.64
N LYS A 42 6.31 -1.76 -2.94
CA LYS A 42 7.40 -2.74 -3.07
C LYS A 42 7.06 -3.90 -4.01
N ARG A 43 5.90 -3.86 -4.65
CA ARG A 43 5.42 -4.90 -5.55
C ARG A 43 5.23 -4.33 -6.95
N GLU A 44 5.05 -5.23 -7.90
CA GLU A 44 4.88 -4.90 -9.30
C GLU A 44 3.61 -5.55 -9.87
N GLY A 45 3.18 -5.08 -11.04
CA GLY A 45 2.06 -5.65 -11.78
C GLY A 45 0.79 -5.84 -10.94
N ALA A 46 0.19 -7.02 -11.06
CA ALA A 46 -1.07 -7.38 -10.40
C ALA A 46 -0.96 -7.42 -8.87
N GLU A 47 0.21 -7.74 -8.32
CA GLU A 47 0.39 -7.82 -6.87
C GLU A 47 0.34 -6.43 -6.23
N ALA A 48 0.98 -5.43 -6.85
CA ALA A 48 0.85 -4.04 -6.42
C ALA A 48 -0.60 -3.55 -6.45
N ILE A 49 -1.33 -3.86 -7.54
CA ILE A 49 -2.74 -3.50 -7.71
C ILE A 49 -3.59 -4.08 -6.58
N LYS A 50 -3.37 -5.34 -6.19
CA LYS A 50 -4.10 -5.98 -5.09
C LYS A 50 -3.91 -5.23 -3.78
N PHE A 51 -2.67 -4.87 -3.44
CA PHE A 51 -2.37 -4.16 -2.20
C PHE A 51 -2.88 -2.72 -2.19
N PHE A 52 -2.74 -1.98 -3.30
CA PHE A 52 -3.30 -0.63 -3.40
C PHE A 52 -4.83 -0.62 -3.37
N ARG A 53 -5.47 -1.62 -3.97
CA ARG A 53 -6.92 -1.81 -3.85
C ARG A 53 -7.33 -2.00 -2.40
N ARG A 54 -6.65 -2.91 -1.68
CA ARG A 54 -6.94 -3.09 -0.25
C ARG A 54 -6.73 -1.81 0.55
N ALA A 55 -5.64 -1.07 0.29
CA ALA A 55 -5.39 0.21 0.94
C ALA A 55 -6.52 1.22 0.67
N CYS A 56 -6.97 1.32 -0.58
CA CYS A 56 -8.06 2.22 -0.96
C CYS A 56 -9.41 1.81 -0.36
N ASP A 57 -9.70 0.51 -0.26
CA ASP A 57 -10.90 -0.02 0.38
C ASP A 57 -10.92 0.31 1.89
N LEU A 58 -9.73 0.41 2.50
CA LEU A 58 -9.52 0.84 3.89
C LEU A 58 -9.41 2.38 4.03
N ASP A 59 -9.94 3.13 3.05
CA ASP A 59 -9.96 4.60 3.01
C ASP A 59 -8.58 5.28 3.06
N ASN A 60 -7.48 4.55 2.81
CA ASN A 60 -6.17 5.17 2.62
C ASN A 60 -6.14 5.88 1.25
N THR A 61 -6.22 7.21 1.29
CA THR A 61 -6.31 8.02 0.07
C THR A 61 -5.07 7.91 -0.82
N ASN A 62 -3.88 7.75 -0.24
CA ASN A 62 -2.64 7.49 -0.99
C ASN A 62 -2.70 6.15 -1.73
N GLY A 63 -3.28 5.12 -1.11
CA GLY A 63 -3.55 3.82 -1.72
C GLY A 63 -4.51 3.94 -2.91
N CYS A 64 -5.55 4.78 -2.78
CA CYS A 64 -6.45 5.08 -3.90
C CYS A 64 -5.74 5.79 -5.06
N VAL A 65 -4.87 6.77 -4.78
CA VAL A 65 -4.04 7.44 -5.80
C VAL A 65 -3.15 6.45 -6.52
N ASN A 66 -2.43 5.61 -5.77
CA ASN A 66 -1.54 4.61 -6.34
C ASN A 66 -2.31 3.55 -7.15
N LEU A 67 -3.49 3.12 -6.70
CA LEU A 67 -4.33 2.22 -7.48
C LEU A 67 -4.73 2.87 -8.82
N GLY A 68 -5.25 4.09 -8.77
CA GLY A 68 -5.70 4.82 -9.96
C GLY A 68 -4.59 4.96 -11.00
N GLU A 69 -3.39 5.37 -10.57
CA GLU A 69 -2.23 5.49 -11.46
C GLU A 69 -1.79 4.15 -12.07
N ARG A 70 -1.92 3.04 -11.33
CA ARG A 70 -1.56 1.70 -11.83
C ARG A 70 -2.55 1.15 -12.86
N ILE A 71 -3.81 1.55 -12.79
CA ILE A 71 -4.87 1.00 -13.65
C ILE A 71 -5.42 1.99 -14.67
N LYS A 72 -4.92 3.24 -14.72
CA LYS A 72 -5.46 4.29 -15.61
C LYS A 72 -5.54 3.94 -17.10
N LEU A 73 -4.66 3.06 -17.58
CA LEU A 73 -4.63 2.60 -18.97
C LEU A 73 -5.42 1.31 -19.19
N SER A 74 -5.44 0.41 -18.20
CA SER A 74 -6.09 -0.91 -18.30
C SER A 74 -7.56 -0.89 -17.90
N ASP A 75 -7.93 -0.03 -16.95
CA ASP A 75 -9.28 0.14 -16.42
C ASP A 75 -9.51 1.61 -16.04
N ARG A 76 -9.67 2.44 -17.08
CA ARG A 76 -9.88 3.88 -16.95
C ARG A 76 -11.13 4.24 -16.12
N PRO A 77 -12.30 3.60 -16.29
CA PRO A 77 -13.48 3.89 -15.46
C PRO A 77 -13.22 3.68 -13.96
N GLU A 78 -12.57 2.57 -13.59
CA GLU A 78 -12.23 2.31 -12.20
C GLU A 78 -11.18 3.29 -11.68
N ALA A 79 -10.17 3.65 -12.48
CA ALA A 79 -9.18 4.66 -12.13
C ALA A 79 -9.84 6.00 -11.78
N LEU A 80 -10.78 6.47 -12.61
CA LEU A 80 -11.54 7.69 -12.33
C LEU A 80 -12.31 7.60 -11.02
N ARG A 81 -12.96 6.46 -10.75
CA ARG A 81 -13.73 6.26 -9.52
C ARG A 81 -12.84 6.34 -8.26
N VAL A 82 -11.71 5.65 -8.26
CA VAL A 82 -10.83 5.61 -7.07
C VAL A 82 -10.04 6.91 -6.87
N LEU A 83 -9.65 7.59 -7.95
CA LEU A 83 -9.03 8.91 -7.88
C LEU A 83 -10.04 9.97 -7.38
N LYS A 84 -11.29 9.92 -7.86
CA LYS A 84 -12.36 10.75 -7.32
C LYS A 84 -12.58 10.49 -5.83
N LYS A 85 -12.61 9.22 -5.40
CA LYS A 85 -12.72 8.86 -3.98
C LYS A 85 -11.60 9.51 -3.15
N ALA A 86 -10.35 9.46 -3.61
CA ALA A 86 -9.23 10.12 -2.94
C ALA A 86 -9.45 11.65 -2.85
N CYS A 87 -9.88 12.27 -3.94
CA CYS A 87 -10.17 13.70 -4.00
C CYS A 87 -11.30 14.12 -3.05
N ASP A 88 -12.43 13.41 -3.07
CA ASP A 88 -13.59 13.67 -2.20
C ASP A 88 -13.23 13.56 -0.71
N ARG A 89 -12.15 12.84 -0.38
CA ARG A 89 -11.57 12.71 0.97
C ARG A 89 -10.45 13.71 1.27
N GLY A 90 -10.26 14.72 0.42
CA GLY A 90 -9.31 15.81 0.64
C GLY A 90 -7.87 15.51 0.22
N ASN A 91 -7.61 14.43 -0.53
CA ASN A 91 -6.27 14.16 -1.04
C ASN A 91 -6.02 14.98 -2.31
N THR A 92 -5.14 15.99 -2.21
CA THR A 92 -4.80 16.91 -3.31
C THR A 92 -4.24 16.19 -4.52
N ASP A 93 -3.36 15.20 -4.34
CA ASP A 93 -2.81 14.41 -5.45
C ASP A 93 -3.92 13.63 -6.15
N GLY A 94 -4.86 13.08 -5.37
CA GLY A 94 -6.07 12.44 -5.91
C GLY A 94 -6.90 13.38 -6.78
N CYS A 95 -7.11 14.62 -6.36
CA CYS A 95 -7.81 15.62 -7.16
C CYS A 95 -7.07 15.96 -8.45
N VAL A 96 -5.75 16.16 -8.38
CA VAL A 96 -4.92 16.46 -9.54
C VAL A 96 -4.98 15.30 -10.55
N LYS A 97 -4.74 14.07 -10.10
CA LYS A 97 -4.79 12.88 -10.96
C LYS A 97 -6.16 12.60 -11.53
N PHE A 98 -7.22 12.83 -10.75
CA PHE A 98 -8.59 12.73 -11.27
C PHE A 98 -8.83 13.74 -12.40
N ALA A 99 -8.46 15.00 -12.22
CA ALA A 99 -8.63 16.05 -13.23
C ALA A 99 -7.78 15.81 -14.49
N GLU A 100 -6.52 15.39 -14.33
CA GLU A 100 -5.64 14.99 -15.43
C GLU A 100 -6.28 13.86 -16.23
N LEU A 101 -6.76 12.82 -15.53
CA LEU A 101 -7.34 11.66 -16.19
C LEU A 101 -8.62 12.03 -16.95
N MET A 102 -9.49 12.86 -16.37
CA MET A 102 -10.71 13.35 -17.05
C MET A 102 -10.39 14.09 -18.36
N GLN A 103 -9.37 14.96 -18.36
CA GLN A 103 -8.96 15.73 -19.55
C GLN A 103 -8.36 14.85 -20.65
N ALA A 104 -7.64 13.79 -20.28
CA ALA A 104 -7.01 12.87 -21.25
C ALA A 104 -7.98 11.97 -22.04
N GLY A 105 -9.30 12.04 -21.77
CA GLY A 105 -10.31 11.28 -22.51
C GLY A 105 -11.30 12.13 -23.29
N GLY A 106 -10.98 13.41 -23.49
CA GLY A 106 -11.68 14.32 -24.41
C GLY A 106 -11.09 14.27 -25.81
#